data_AF-A0A8X6N1P4-F1
#
_entry.id   AF-A0A8X6N1P4-F1
#
_cell.length_a   1.000
_cell.length_b   1.000
_cell.length_c   1.000
_cell.angle_alpha   90.00
_cell.angle_beta   90.00
_cell.angle_gamma   90.00
#
_symmetry.space_group_name_H-M   'P 1'
#
loop_
_entity.id
_entity.type
_entity.pdbx_description
1 polymer ?
#
loop_
_entity_poly.entity_id
_entity_poly.type
_entity_poly.pdbx_seq_one_letter_code
_entity_poly.pdbx_strand_id
1 'polypeptide(L)'
;MQEDPRLVFHPSFLPLSSRSDPATYCACPPDDEGYIIFRFCKVPTTLLSKMKSVAVIALIVLGLAVALPRMKRQAFFLPDGVELIVGNINTNFNCDGLRYGYYADVDNNCQIFHVCHPITHADGNQETLHYSFFCGNQTVFNQLTLTCAFPEDAVPCQNARDFYYVNDNIGIEDALFLRDEDVARAQQLIQGKKNKLSAQPDSPMCHRPATEFDFNSIVVKQLRIYSEQQRVLRQRPAILAAVSSISGLTGEGGIDVN
;
A
#
# COMPACT_ATOMS: atom_id res chain seq x y z
N MET A 1 47.07 -28.64 -43.94
CA MET A 1 46.15 -27.70 -44.61
C MET A 1 46.21 -26.41 -43.83
N GLN A 2 46.84 -25.39 -44.42
CA GLN A 2 46.80 -23.95 -44.07
C GLN A 2 46.85 -23.64 -42.56
N GLU A 3 47.97 -23.39 -41.85
CA GLU A 3 49.20 -22.61 -42.09
C GLU A 3 48.98 -21.10 -42.41
N ASP A 4 49.13 -20.29 -41.34
CA ASP A 4 49.73 -18.93 -41.23
C ASP A 4 49.10 -17.75 -42.02
N PRO A 5 49.46 -16.45 -41.80
CA PRO A 5 50.40 -15.92 -40.81
C PRO A 5 50.06 -14.59 -40.07
N ARG A 6 50.52 -14.56 -38.82
CA ARG A 6 51.43 -13.57 -38.22
C ARG A 6 51.20 -12.06 -38.39
N LEU A 7 50.88 -11.47 -37.23
CA LEU A 7 51.62 -10.35 -36.63
C LEU A 7 53.04 -10.14 -37.19
N VAL A 8 53.26 -8.98 -37.80
CA VAL A 8 54.59 -8.37 -37.96
C VAL A 8 54.57 -7.03 -37.23
N PHE A 9 55.35 -6.94 -36.16
CA PHE A 9 55.79 -5.68 -35.55
C PHE A 9 57.11 -5.25 -36.20
N HIS A 10 57.22 -3.99 -36.62
CA HIS A 10 58.42 -3.15 -36.49
C HIS A 10 58.01 -1.66 -36.60
N PRO A 11 58.84 -0.72 -36.16
CA PRO A 11 58.50 0.31 -35.21
C PRO A 11 58.32 1.62 -35.99
N SER A 12 57.79 2.68 -35.37
CA SER A 12 58.65 3.75 -34.89
C SER A 12 57.74 4.86 -34.37
N PHE A 13 58.26 5.60 -33.40
CA PHE A 13 57.72 6.86 -32.87
C PHE A 13 56.61 6.74 -31.82
N LEU A 14 57.04 6.36 -30.61
CA LEU A 14 56.89 7.30 -29.49
C LEU A 14 58.25 8.00 -29.30
N PRO A 15 58.35 9.19 -28.69
CA PRO A 15 57.35 9.86 -27.86
C PRO A 15 57.13 11.34 -28.24
N LEU A 16 56.06 11.95 -27.73
CA LEU A 16 56.15 13.13 -26.87
C LEU A 16 54.78 13.74 -26.57
N SER A 17 54.66 14.17 -25.33
CA SER A 17 53.72 15.17 -24.82
C SER A 17 52.30 14.69 -24.53
N SER A 18 52.14 14.30 -23.28
CA SER A 18 51.14 14.87 -22.36
C SER A 18 50.24 15.95 -22.97
N ARG A 19 48.95 15.66 -23.13
CA ARG A 19 47.83 16.32 -22.45
C ARG A 19 46.53 15.76 -23.06
N SER A 20 45.72 15.17 -22.21
CA SER A 20 44.38 14.70 -22.52
C SER A 20 43.44 15.89 -22.75
N ASP A 21 43.22 16.25 -24.01
CA ASP A 21 42.08 17.08 -24.44
C ASP A 21 41.13 16.22 -25.29
N PRO A 22 39.81 16.25 -25.06
CA PRO A 22 38.86 15.52 -25.88
C PRO A 22 38.63 16.30 -27.18
N ALA A 23 39.41 15.99 -28.23
CA ALA A 23 39.08 16.47 -29.56
C ALA A 23 37.82 15.72 -30.04
N THR A 24 36.66 16.37 -29.99
CA THR A 24 35.43 15.86 -30.60
C THR A 24 35.52 16.04 -32.11
N TYR A 25 35.63 14.93 -32.84
CA TYR A 25 35.60 14.90 -34.31
C TYR A 25 34.15 14.70 -34.77
N CYS A 26 33.71 15.41 -35.81
CA CYS A 26 32.45 15.17 -36.51
C CYS A 26 32.73 14.71 -37.95
N ALA A 27 31.96 13.73 -38.43
CA ALA A 27 32.04 13.26 -39.81
C ALA A 27 31.06 14.04 -40.71
N CYS A 28 31.49 14.42 -41.91
CA CYS A 28 30.61 14.91 -42.98
C CYS A 28 30.27 13.75 -43.93
N PRO A 29 29.11 13.79 -44.62
CA PRO A 29 28.73 12.77 -45.60
C PRO A 29 29.69 12.80 -46.81
N PRO A 30 29.89 11.66 -47.49
CA PRO A 30 30.92 11.51 -48.51
C PRO A 30 30.57 12.22 -49.82
N ASP A 31 31.56 12.83 -50.42
CA ASP A 31 31.63 13.20 -51.84
C ASP A 31 32.14 12.02 -52.69
N ASP A 32 31.74 11.97 -53.97
CA ASP A 32 31.69 10.81 -54.89
C ASP A 32 33.01 10.04 -55.17
N GLU A 33 34.11 10.33 -54.47
CA GLU A 33 35.41 9.65 -54.58
C GLU A 33 35.87 8.99 -53.26
N GLY A 34 35.02 8.94 -52.23
CA GLY A 34 35.14 7.93 -51.15
C GLY A 34 36.27 8.10 -50.12
N TYR A 35 36.80 9.31 -49.90
CA TYR A 35 37.78 9.57 -48.84
C TYR A 35 37.24 10.53 -47.75
N ILE A 36 37.23 10.11 -46.49
CA ILE A 36 36.80 10.93 -45.35
C ILE A 36 37.94 11.87 -44.93
N ILE A 37 37.78 13.18 -45.15
CA ILE A 37 38.74 14.20 -44.67
C ILE A 37 38.36 14.66 -43.25
N PHE A 38 39.23 14.38 -42.27
CA PHE A 38 39.15 14.96 -40.93
C PHE A 38 39.71 16.39 -40.93
N ARG A 39 38.85 17.40 -40.73
CA ARG A 39 39.29 18.78 -40.43
C ARG A 39 39.14 19.08 -38.94
N PHE A 40 40.13 19.79 -38.37
CA PHE A 40 40.04 20.35 -37.02
C PHE A 40 38.96 21.45 -36.99
N CYS A 41 37.85 21.20 -36.32
CA CYS A 41 36.92 22.26 -35.96
C CYS A 41 37.45 23.00 -34.72
N LYS A 42 37.73 24.29 -34.87
CA LYS A 42 38.07 25.15 -33.73
C LYS A 42 36.79 25.38 -32.93
N VAL A 43 36.65 24.69 -31.80
CA VAL A 43 35.53 24.92 -30.87
C VAL A 43 35.53 26.41 -30.51
N PRO A 44 34.43 27.15 -30.73
CA PRO A 44 34.38 28.55 -30.38
C PRO A 44 34.55 28.69 -28.86
N THR A 45 35.57 29.42 -28.43
CA THR A 45 35.93 29.71 -27.04
C THR A 45 34.89 30.56 -26.29
N THR A 46 33.67 30.67 -26.81
CA THR A 46 32.53 31.32 -26.14
C THR A 46 31.86 30.42 -25.10
N LEU A 47 32.27 29.16 -24.97
CA LEU A 47 31.68 28.20 -24.04
C LEU A 47 32.25 28.25 -22.61
N LEU A 48 33.25 29.08 -22.29
CA LEU A 48 33.72 29.23 -20.90
C LEU A 48 32.95 30.29 -20.09
N SER A 49 32.22 31.20 -20.76
CA SER A 49 31.46 32.26 -20.07
C SER A 49 30.09 31.78 -19.56
N LYS A 50 29.50 30.75 -20.20
CA LYS A 50 28.20 30.16 -19.78
C LYS A 50 28.32 29.11 -18.69
N MET A 51 29.52 28.55 -18.45
CA MET A 51 29.75 27.53 -17.42
C MET A 51 29.56 28.05 -15.99
N LYS A 52 29.88 29.32 -15.74
CA LYS A 52 29.65 29.96 -14.43
C LYS A 52 28.16 30.07 -14.14
N SER A 53 27.37 30.51 -15.12
CA SER A 53 25.92 30.64 -14.97
C SER A 53 25.23 29.28 -14.80
N VAL A 54 25.64 28.25 -15.54
CA VAL A 54 25.09 26.89 -15.40
C VAL A 54 25.46 26.28 -14.04
N ALA A 55 26.71 26.46 -13.58
CA ALA A 55 27.13 25.99 -12.26
C ALA A 55 26.37 26.72 -11.12
N VAL A 56 26.16 28.03 -11.25
CA VAL A 56 25.37 28.81 -10.28
C VAL A 56 23.91 28.36 -10.28
N ILE A 57 23.29 28.14 -11.45
CA ILE A 57 21.91 27.62 -11.53
C ILE A 57 21.84 26.20 -10.94
N ALA A 58 22.79 25.33 -11.23
CA ALA A 58 22.84 23.98 -10.67
C ALA A 58 22.99 24.00 -9.14
N LEU A 59 23.81 24.90 -8.59
CA LEU A 59 23.97 25.09 -7.14
C LEU A 59 22.72 25.70 -6.50
N ILE A 60 22.03 26.62 -7.18
CA ILE A 60 20.75 27.18 -6.72
C ILE A 60 19.67 26.08 -6.73
N VAL A 61 19.60 25.27 -7.78
CA VAL A 61 18.65 24.15 -7.88
C VAL A 61 18.95 23.06 -6.85
N LEU A 62 20.23 22.72 -6.62
CA LEU A 62 20.62 21.81 -5.53
C LEU A 62 20.26 22.39 -4.17
N GLY A 63 20.53 23.68 -3.95
CA GLY A 63 20.19 24.38 -2.71
C GLY A 63 18.68 24.39 -2.45
N LEU A 64 17.88 24.67 -3.48
CA LEU A 64 16.41 24.60 -3.43
C LEU A 64 15.92 23.17 -3.17
N ALA A 65 16.49 22.16 -3.83
CA ALA A 65 16.12 20.77 -3.61
C ALA A 65 16.44 20.26 -2.19
N VAL A 66 17.46 20.84 -1.54
CA VAL A 66 17.78 20.56 -0.12
C VAL A 66 16.87 21.34 0.83
N ALA A 67 16.37 22.50 0.42
CA ALA A 67 15.45 23.32 1.21
C ALA A 67 13.99 22.85 1.17
N LEU A 68 13.63 21.95 0.24
CA LEU A 68 12.34 21.27 0.29
C LEU A 68 12.27 20.42 1.57
N PRO A 69 11.15 20.48 2.32
CA PRO A 69 10.98 19.63 3.49
C PRO A 69 11.09 18.17 3.05
N ARG A 70 12.18 17.50 3.45
CA ARG A 70 12.24 16.04 3.41
C ARG A 70 11.27 15.55 4.47
N MET A 71 10.03 15.23 4.07
CA MET A 71 9.13 14.46 4.93
C MET A 71 9.87 13.17 5.30
N LYS A 72 10.30 13.11 6.55
CA LYS A 72 11.02 11.97 7.10
C LYS A 72 9.99 10.85 7.24
N ARG A 73 9.75 10.10 6.16
CA ARG A 73 8.80 8.99 6.15
C ARG A 73 9.20 8.01 7.25
N GLN A 74 8.35 7.89 8.27
CA GLN A 74 8.40 6.80 9.25
C GLN A 74 7.78 5.50 8.69
N ALA A 75 7.40 5.50 7.41
CA ALA A 75 6.83 4.36 6.71
C ALA A 75 7.76 3.14 6.80
N PHE A 76 7.17 1.95 7.02
CA PHE A 76 7.86 0.66 7.09
C PHE A 76 8.87 0.50 8.24
N PHE A 77 8.67 1.20 9.36
CA PHE A 77 9.37 0.88 10.60
C PHE A 77 8.76 -0.37 11.26
N LEU A 78 9.18 -1.54 10.80
CA LEU A 78 8.75 -2.85 11.33
C LEU A 78 9.79 -3.42 12.31
N PRO A 79 9.41 -4.33 13.22
CA PRO A 79 10.36 -4.99 14.10
C PRO A 79 11.42 -5.80 13.35
N ASP A 80 12.62 -5.90 13.92
CA ASP A 80 13.71 -6.69 13.34
C ASP A 80 13.30 -8.15 13.11
N GLY A 81 13.58 -8.68 11.92
CA GLY A 81 13.31 -10.07 11.55
C GLY A 81 11.89 -10.32 11.03
N VAL A 82 11.09 -9.29 10.79
CA VAL A 82 9.78 -9.42 10.12
C VAL A 82 9.89 -10.08 8.73
N GLU A 83 11.03 -9.92 8.07
CA GLU A 83 11.33 -10.50 6.75
C GLU A 83 11.34 -12.04 6.80
N LEU A 84 11.55 -12.63 7.98
CA LEU A 84 11.45 -14.09 8.16
C LEU A 84 10.01 -14.61 8.08
N ILE A 85 9.04 -13.74 8.37
CA ILE A 85 7.61 -14.07 8.37
C ILE A 85 6.96 -13.62 7.07
N VAL A 86 7.24 -12.39 6.65
CA VAL A 86 6.59 -11.76 5.49
C VAL A 86 7.37 -11.99 4.18
N GLY A 87 8.66 -12.34 4.28
CA GLY A 87 9.55 -12.42 3.13
C GLY A 87 10.04 -11.04 2.69
N ASN A 88 10.25 -10.88 1.38
CA ASN A 88 10.71 -9.62 0.81
C ASN A 88 9.60 -8.57 0.82
N ILE A 89 9.83 -7.45 1.51
CA ILE A 89 8.85 -6.38 1.69
C ILE A 89 8.93 -5.37 0.53
N ASN A 90 7.80 -5.11 -0.09
CA ASN A 90 7.60 -4.03 -1.05
C ASN A 90 7.24 -2.72 -0.31
N THR A 91 7.93 -1.62 -0.60
CA THR A 91 7.74 -0.34 0.09
C THR A 91 6.95 0.71 -0.71
N ASN A 92 6.20 0.27 -1.73
CA ASN A 92 5.46 1.17 -2.63
C ASN A 92 4.19 1.78 -2.02
N PHE A 93 3.62 1.18 -0.97
CA PHE A 93 2.41 1.70 -0.35
C PHE A 93 2.64 3.10 0.24
N ASN A 94 1.67 3.99 0.05
CA ASN A 94 1.71 5.34 0.59
C ASN A 94 0.32 5.83 1.00
N CYS A 95 0.27 6.69 2.02
CA CYS A 95 -0.96 7.28 2.56
C CYS A 95 -1.46 8.50 1.78
N ASP A 96 -0.86 8.86 0.65
CA ASP A 96 -1.26 10.03 -0.14
C ASP A 96 -2.71 9.92 -0.60
N GLY A 97 -3.52 10.94 -0.29
CA GLY A 97 -4.94 10.98 -0.65
C GLY A 97 -5.83 10.03 0.15
N LEU A 98 -5.28 9.25 1.08
CA LEU A 98 -6.04 8.37 1.95
C LEU A 98 -6.53 9.12 3.19
N ARG A 99 -7.74 8.78 3.64
CA ARG A 99 -8.33 9.30 4.88
C ARG A 99 -7.75 8.59 6.09
N TYR A 100 -8.11 9.05 7.28
CA TYR A 100 -7.82 8.30 8.50
C TYR A 100 -8.35 6.87 8.39
N GLY A 101 -7.50 5.85 8.64
CA GLY A 101 -7.94 4.47 8.56
C GLY A 101 -6.81 3.45 8.46
N TYR A 102 -7.23 2.19 8.31
CA TYR A 102 -6.36 1.02 8.21
C TYR A 102 -6.45 0.45 6.80
N TYR A 103 -5.31 0.18 6.19
CA TYR A 103 -5.21 -0.14 4.76
C TYR A 103 -4.36 -1.40 4.55
N ALA A 104 -4.97 -2.39 3.91
CA ALA A 104 -4.31 -3.62 3.51
C ALA A 104 -3.26 -3.34 2.43
N ASP A 105 -2.04 -3.81 2.64
CA ASP A 105 -0.99 -3.70 1.64
C ASP A 105 -1.07 -4.86 0.64
N VAL A 106 -1.74 -4.62 -0.48
CA VAL A 106 -1.93 -5.63 -1.54
C VAL A 106 -0.60 -6.04 -2.18
N ASP A 107 0.38 -5.13 -2.23
CA ASP A 107 1.69 -5.41 -2.83
C ASP A 107 2.54 -6.34 -1.94
N ASN A 108 2.19 -6.43 -0.66
CA ASN A 108 2.76 -7.36 0.32
C ASN A 108 1.80 -8.50 0.69
N ASN A 109 0.93 -8.92 -0.23
CA ASN A 109 -0.02 -10.03 -0.05
C ASN A 109 -0.93 -9.87 1.19
N CYS A 110 -1.20 -8.62 1.60
CA CYS A 110 -1.95 -8.27 2.80
C CYS A 110 -1.36 -8.82 4.10
N GLN A 111 -0.11 -9.26 4.10
CA GLN A 111 0.62 -9.64 5.32
C GLN A 111 1.10 -8.41 6.09
N ILE A 112 1.21 -7.28 5.42
CA ILE A 112 1.42 -5.95 6.00
C ILE A 112 0.13 -5.13 5.83
N PHE A 113 -0.13 -4.28 6.82
CA PHE A 113 -1.15 -3.25 6.73
C PHE A 113 -0.61 -1.94 7.29
N HIS A 114 -1.25 -0.85 6.90
CA HIS A 114 -0.82 0.50 7.23
C HIS A 114 -1.92 1.28 7.91
N VAL A 115 -1.56 2.11 8.88
CA VAL A 115 -2.45 3.11 9.46
C VAL A 115 -2.04 4.47 8.93
N CYS A 116 -2.98 5.12 8.24
CA CYS A 116 -2.81 6.48 7.76
C CYS A 116 -3.54 7.42 8.70
N HIS A 117 -2.86 8.44 9.22
CA HIS A 117 -3.44 9.44 10.10
C HIS A 117 -3.08 10.84 9.61
N PRO A 118 -3.96 11.48 8.81
CA PRO A 118 -3.77 12.87 8.40
C PRO A 118 -3.97 13.79 9.60
N ILE A 119 -2.92 14.52 9.98
CA ILE A 119 -2.92 15.55 11.00
C ILE A 119 -2.82 16.93 10.31
N THR A 120 -3.57 17.89 10.83
CA THR A 120 -3.42 19.30 10.46
C THR A 120 -2.79 20.02 11.63
N HIS A 121 -1.60 20.56 11.42
CA HIS A 121 -0.86 21.32 12.41
C HIS A 121 -1.49 22.71 12.60
N ALA A 122 -1.15 23.37 13.72
CA ALA A 122 -1.70 24.69 14.06
C ALA A 122 -1.34 25.80 13.04
N ASP A 123 -0.25 25.61 12.30
CA ASP A 123 0.19 26.49 11.21
C ASP A 123 -0.53 26.23 9.87
N GLY A 124 -1.48 25.28 9.84
CA GLY A 124 -2.24 24.89 8.65
C GLY A 124 -1.53 23.89 7.75
N ASN A 125 -0.31 23.45 8.09
CA ASN A 125 0.37 22.42 7.34
C ASN A 125 -0.31 21.06 7.58
N GLN A 126 -0.50 20.30 6.50
CA GLN A 126 -0.99 18.92 6.59
C GLN A 126 0.18 17.95 6.50
N GLU A 127 0.19 17.01 7.44
CA GLU A 127 1.11 15.88 7.46
C GLU A 127 0.28 14.62 7.63
N THR A 128 0.68 13.52 6.99
CA THR A 128 0.04 12.22 7.22
C THR A 128 1.02 11.32 7.94
N LEU A 129 0.71 10.97 9.18
CA LEU A 129 1.45 9.96 9.92
C LEU A 129 1.14 8.59 9.30
N HIS A 130 2.20 7.85 8.96
CA HIS A 130 2.12 6.55 8.31
C HIS A 130 2.79 5.52 9.20
N TYR A 131 1.99 4.60 9.73
CA TYR A 131 2.46 3.47 10.53
C TYR A 131 2.28 2.18 9.75
N SER A 132 3.24 1.26 9.85
CA SER A 132 3.21 -0.03 9.19
C SER A 132 3.23 -1.15 10.24
N PHE A 133 2.44 -2.18 10.02
CA PHE A 133 2.32 -3.34 10.89
C PHE A 133 2.27 -4.61 10.05
N PHE A 134 2.72 -5.73 10.61
CA PHE A 134 2.56 -7.04 9.98
C PHE A 134 1.57 -7.90 10.78
N CYS A 135 0.84 -8.74 10.07
CA CYS A 135 0.01 -9.76 10.69
C CYS A 135 0.87 -10.95 11.14
N GLY A 136 0.51 -11.57 12.25
CA GLY A 136 1.24 -12.72 12.80
C GLY A 136 1.28 -13.92 11.85
N ASN A 137 2.07 -14.92 12.20
CA ASN A 137 2.31 -16.08 11.36
C ASN A 137 0.99 -16.70 10.85
N GLN A 138 0.93 -16.97 9.54
CA GLN A 138 -0.20 -17.56 8.82
C GLN A 138 -1.48 -16.70 8.80
N THR A 139 -1.41 -15.41 9.11
CA THR A 139 -2.56 -14.50 9.04
C THR A 139 -2.33 -13.38 8.03
N VAL A 140 -3.42 -12.83 7.52
CA VAL A 140 -3.44 -11.69 6.60
C VAL A 140 -4.44 -10.65 7.08
N PHE A 141 -4.21 -9.39 6.76
CA PHE A 141 -5.09 -8.30 7.12
C PHE A 141 -6.39 -8.38 6.31
N ASN A 142 -7.50 -8.55 7.00
CA ASN A 142 -8.83 -8.53 6.43
C ASN A 142 -9.36 -7.09 6.42
N GLN A 143 -9.33 -6.48 5.24
CA GLN A 143 -9.75 -5.09 5.07
C GLN A 143 -11.22 -4.85 5.47
N LEU A 144 -12.11 -5.83 5.33
CA LEU A 144 -13.51 -5.68 5.72
C LEU A 144 -13.64 -5.44 7.24
N THR A 145 -12.91 -6.22 8.04
CA THR A 145 -13.06 -6.22 9.51
C THR A 145 -11.99 -5.38 10.21
N LEU A 146 -11.03 -4.85 9.46
CA LEU A 146 -9.84 -4.13 9.95
C LEU A 146 -9.02 -4.93 10.97
N THR A 147 -8.94 -6.25 10.78
CA THR A 147 -8.23 -7.18 11.69
C THR A 147 -7.41 -8.20 10.93
N CYS A 148 -6.38 -8.77 11.56
CA CYS A 148 -5.69 -9.93 11.02
C CYS A 148 -6.56 -11.18 11.19
N ALA A 149 -6.71 -11.97 10.12
CA ALA A 149 -7.50 -13.19 10.09
C ALA A 149 -6.77 -14.28 9.28
N PHE A 150 -7.24 -15.52 9.37
CA PHE A 150 -6.75 -16.58 8.50
C PHE A 150 -7.13 -16.28 7.03
N PRO A 151 -6.29 -16.63 6.05
CA PRO A 151 -6.56 -16.35 4.65
C PRO A 151 -7.90 -16.89 4.15
N GLU A 152 -8.38 -18.01 4.66
CA GLU A 152 -9.67 -18.62 4.32
C GLU A 152 -10.90 -17.84 4.82
N ASP A 153 -10.72 -16.99 5.83
CA ASP A 153 -11.79 -16.20 6.45
C ASP A 153 -11.69 -14.69 6.12
N ALA A 154 -10.55 -14.26 5.57
CA ALA A 154 -10.35 -12.92 5.06
C ALA A 154 -10.88 -12.77 3.62
N VAL A 155 -11.33 -11.56 3.26
CA VAL A 155 -11.58 -11.23 1.85
C VAL A 155 -10.31 -11.48 1.03
N PRO A 156 -10.41 -11.93 -0.23
CA PRO A 156 -9.23 -12.12 -1.07
C PRO A 156 -8.39 -10.83 -1.11
N CYS A 157 -7.08 -10.95 -0.90
CA CYS A 157 -6.21 -9.77 -0.79
C CYS A 157 -6.30 -8.84 -2.01
N GLN A 158 -6.46 -9.40 -3.21
CA GLN A 158 -6.65 -8.64 -4.44
C GLN A 158 -7.92 -7.77 -4.44
N ASN A 159 -8.94 -8.16 -3.68
CA ASN A 159 -10.18 -7.41 -3.47
C ASN A 159 -10.13 -6.51 -2.24
N ALA A 160 -9.03 -6.48 -1.49
CA ALA A 160 -8.97 -5.69 -0.26
C ALA A 160 -9.25 -4.21 -0.52
N ARG A 161 -8.71 -3.63 -1.61
CA ARG A 161 -8.96 -2.23 -1.99
C ARG A 161 -10.45 -1.90 -2.15
N ASP A 162 -11.27 -2.86 -2.56
CA ASP A 162 -12.72 -2.69 -2.72
C ASP A 162 -13.42 -2.38 -1.38
N PHE A 163 -12.79 -2.69 -0.26
CA PHE A 163 -13.29 -2.47 1.10
C PHE A 163 -12.62 -1.30 1.82
N TYR A 164 -11.79 -0.47 1.16
CA TYR A 164 -11.17 0.69 1.82
C TYR A 164 -12.21 1.69 2.37
N TYR A 165 -13.40 1.74 1.78
CA TYR A 165 -14.50 2.61 2.23
C TYR A 165 -14.97 2.30 3.66
N VAL A 166 -14.71 1.11 4.20
CA VAL A 166 -15.13 0.78 5.59
C VAL A 166 -14.36 1.62 6.63
N ASN A 167 -13.23 2.22 6.24
CA ASN A 167 -12.52 3.18 7.07
C ASN A 167 -13.35 4.44 7.36
N ASP A 168 -14.28 4.81 6.47
CA ASP A 168 -15.16 5.96 6.67
C ASP A 168 -16.14 5.74 7.83
N ASN A 169 -16.32 4.50 8.29
CA ASN A 169 -17.17 4.15 9.43
C ASN A 169 -16.44 4.25 10.77
N ILE A 170 -15.14 4.55 10.79
CA ILE A 170 -14.37 4.65 12.03
C ILE A 170 -14.77 5.92 12.79
N GLY A 171 -15.12 5.77 14.07
CA GLY A 171 -15.45 6.89 14.96
C GLY A 171 -16.90 7.38 14.87
N ILE A 172 -17.77 6.67 14.13
CA ILE A 172 -19.21 6.98 14.09
C ILE A 172 -19.92 6.17 15.18
N GLU A 173 -20.33 6.81 16.27
CA GLU A 173 -20.89 6.13 17.45
C GLU A 173 -22.27 5.50 17.21
N ASP A 174 -23.11 6.12 16.36
CA ASP A 174 -24.50 5.69 16.11
C ASP A 174 -24.67 4.83 14.85
N ALA A 175 -23.57 4.50 14.16
CA ALA A 175 -23.60 3.68 12.97
C ALA A 175 -23.03 2.29 13.22
N LEU A 176 -23.60 1.32 12.52
CA LEU A 176 -23.06 -0.02 12.52
C LEU A 176 -21.79 -0.02 11.67
N PHE A 177 -20.70 -0.56 12.19
CA PHE A 177 -19.40 -0.55 11.50
C PHE A 177 -19.46 -1.26 10.13
N LEU A 178 -20.25 -2.34 10.02
CA LEU A 178 -20.52 -3.07 8.78
C LEU A 178 -22.02 -3.23 8.56
N ARG A 179 -22.48 -3.05 7.32
CA ARG A 179 -23.87 -3.31 6.94
C ARG A 179 -24.01 -4.74 6.41
N ASP A 180 -25.23 -5.25 6.40
CA ASP A 180 -25.54 -6.60 5.92
C ASP A 180 -25.08 -6.81 4.46
N GLU A 181 -25.18 -5.76 3.64
CA GLU A 181 -24.70 -5.75 2.24
C GLU A 181 -23.18 -5.95 2.13
N ASP A 182 -22.42 -5.33 3.04
CA ASP A 182 -20.96 -5.39 3.05
C ASP A 182 -20.50 -6.80 3.41
N VAL A 183 -21.17 -7.42 4.39
CA VAL A 183 -20.97 -8.82 4.77
C VAL A 183 -21.36 -9.76 3.63
N ALA A 184 -22.52 -9.56 3.00
CA ALA A 184 -22.99 -10.43 1.91
C ALA A 184 -22.01 -10.42 0.71
N ARG A 185 -21.50 -9.24 0.34
CA ARG A 185 -20.49 -9.09 -0.70
C ARG A 185 -19.19 -9.80 -0.34
N ALA A 186 -18.71 -9.65 0.89
CA ALA A 186 -17.52 -10.35 1.36
C ALA A 186 -17.70 -11.87 1.37
N GLN A 187 -18.87 -12.37 1.80
CA GLN A 187 -19.20 -13.79 1.80
C GLN A 187 -19.13 -14.41 0.40
N GLN A 188 -19.61 -13.70 -0.62
CA GLN A 188 -19.52 -14.16 -2.01
C GLN A 188 -18.06 -14.32 -2.45
N LEU A 189 -17.19 -13.36 -2.11
CA LEU A 189 -15.77 -13.41 -2.43
C LEU A 189 -15.05 -14.54 -1.68
N ILE A 190 -15.31 -14.68 -0.38
CA ILE A 190 -14.73 -15.73 0.47
C ILE A 190 -15.17 -17.11 -0.01
N GLN A 191 -16.46 -17.31 -0.31
CA GLN A 191 -16.96 -18.57 -0.82
C GLN A 191 -16.38 -18.89 -2.21
N GLY A 192 -16.27 -17.89 -3.08
CA GLY A 192 -15.62 -18.04 -4.38
C GLY A 192 -14.17 -18.47 -4.27
N LYS A 193 -13.43 -17.93 -3.30
CA LYS A 193 -12.06 -18.36 -2.98
C LYS A 193 -12.03 -19.81 -2.47
N LYS A 194 -12.93 -20.18 -1.54
CA LYS A 194 -13.05 -21.55 -1.01
C LYS A 194 -13.32 -22.56 -2.12
N ASN A 195 -14.26 -22.25 -3.02
CA ASN A 195 -14.60 -23.12 -4.15
C ASN A 195 -13.45 -23.29 -5.15
N LYS A 196 -12.65 -22.25 -5.40
CA LYS A 196 -11.44 -22.35 -6.24
C LYS A 196 -10.36 -23.19 -5.58
N LEU A 197 -10.20 -23.08 -4.27
CA LEU A 197 -9.22 -23.84 -3.52
C LEU A 197 -9.58 -25.34 -3.45
N SER A 198 -10.87 -25.67 -3.33
CA SER A 198 -11.34 -27.07 -3.35
C SER A 198 -11.34 -27.72 -4.74
N ALA A 199 -11.26 -26.93 -5.81
CA ALA A 199 -11.19 -27.42 -7.19
C ALA A 199 -9.75 -27.76 -7.64
N GLN A 200 -8.73 -27.50 -6.82
CA GLN A 200 -7.34 -27.79 -7.13
C GLN A 200 -6.96 -29.18 -6.56
N PRO A 201 -6.60 -30.17 -7.39
CA PRO A 201 -6.18 -31.47 -6.89
C PRO A 201 -4.75 -31.40 -6.35
N ASP A 202 -4.60 -31.88 -5.12
CA ASP A 202 -3.37 -32.29 -4.44
C ASP A 202 -2.24 -31.25 -4.30
N SER A 203 -2.38 -30.39 -3.29
CA SER A 203 -1.24 -29.92 -2.50
C SER A 203 -1.49 -30.33 -1.06
N PRO A 204 -0.50 -30.87 -0.32
CA PRO A 204 -0.69 -31.31 1.06
C PRO A 204 -0.95 -30.07 1.93
N MET A 205 -2.22 -29.69 2.05
CA MET A 205 -2.66 -28.79 3.09
C MET A 205 -2.40 -29.52 4.40
N CYS A 206 -1.65 -28.89 5.31
CA CYS A 206 -1.77 -29.21 6.72
C CYS A 206 -3.23 -28.92 7.10
N HIS A 207 -4.12 -29.91 6.92
CA HIS A 207 -5.46 -29.83 7.43
C HIS A 207 -5.35 -29.71 8.94
N ARG A 208 -5.78 -28.57 9.46
CA ARG A 208 -6.11 -28.44 10.88
C ARG A 208 -7.07 -29.60 11.18
N PRO A 209 -6.78 -30.47 12.16
CA PRO A 209 -7.69 -31.55 12.49
C PRO A 209 -9.06 -30.93 12.80
N ALA A 210 -10.11 -31.49 12.21
CA ALA A 210 -11.50 -31.08 12.41
C ALA A 210 -12.00 -31.43 13.83
N THR A 211 -11.16 -31.25 14.84
CA THR A 211 -11.53 -31.30 16.25
C THR A 211 -11.94 -29.89 16.65
N GLU A 212 -13.21 -29.59 16.36
CA GLU A 212 -14.07 -28.75 17.18
C GLU A 212 -13.45 -27.44 17.75
N PHE A 213 -13.08 -26.53 16.85
CA PHE A 213 -13.27 -25.10 17.09
C PHE A 213 -13.62 -24.44 15.76
N ASP A 214 -14.91 -24.45 15.46
CA ASP A 214 -15.48 -23.84 14.26
C ASP A 214 -15.30 -22.32 14.33
N PHE A 215 -14.35 -21.74 13.58
CA PHE A 215 -14.17 -20.28 13.48
C PHE A 215 -15.21 -19.61 12.58
N ASN A 216 -15.98 -20.37 11.76
CA ASN A 216 -17.24 -19.83 11.25
C ASN A 216 -18.12 -19.42 12.43
N SER A 217 -17.99 -20.06 13.60
CA SER A 217 -18.67 -19.63 14.81
C SER A 217 -18.26 -18.24 15.27
N ILE A 218 -17.07 -17.69 15.01
CA ILE A 218 -16.76 -16.33 15.49
C ILE A 218 -17.44 -15.29 14.59
N VAL A 219 -17.28 -15.37 13.27
CA VAL A 219 -17.97 -14.44 12.36
C VAL A 219 -19.48 -14.69 12.40
N VAL A 220 -19.96 -15.93 12.42
CA VAL A 220 -21.39 -16.26 12.53
C VAL A 220 -21.95 -16.00 13.93
N LYS A 221 -21.19 -16.14 15.03
CA LYS A 221 -21.65 -15.68 16.37
C LYS A 221 -21.63 -14.18 16.44
N GLN A 222 -20.63 -13.49 15.88
CA GLN A 222 -20.63 -12.02 15.79
C GLN A 222 -21.87 -11.58 15.00
N LEU A 223 -22.16 -12.22 13.86
CA LEU A 223 -23.37 -11.98 13.05
C LEU A 223 -24.67 -12.38 13.77
N ARG A 224 -24.68 -13.46 14.57
CA ARG A 224 -25.86 -13.90 15.34
C ARG A 224 -26.12 -12.94 16.50
N ILE A 225 -25.10 -12.56 17.26
CA ILE A 225 -25.14 -11.53 18.31
C ILE A 225 -25.63 -10.20 17.72
N TYR A 226 -25.08 -9.80 16.58
CA TYR A 226 -25.46 -8.60 15.86
C TYR A 226 -26.92 -8.66 15.36
N SER A 227 -27.35 -9.80 14.79
CA SER A 227 -28.73 -10.01 14.34
C SER A 227 -29.74 -9.99 15.49
N GLU A 228 -29.37 -10.52 16.67
CA GLU A 228 -30.22 -10.50 17.86
C GLU A 228 -30.30 -9.10 18.47
N GLN A 229 -29.17 -8.37 18.55
CA GLN A 229 -29.17 -6.97 18.96
C GLN A 229 -30.06 -6.10 18.06
N GLN A 230 -30.02 -6.33 16.74
CA GLN A 230 -30.92 -5.63 15.82
C GLN A 230 -32.39 -6.03 15.96
N ARG A 231 -32.71 -7.29 16.32
CA ARG A 231 -34.10 -7.70 16.62
C ARG A 231 -34.65 -6.97 17.83
N VAL A 232 -33.87 -6.87 18.89
CA VAL A 232 -34.24 -6.14 20.11
C VAL A 232 -34.45 -4.66 19.83
N LEU A 233 -33.57 -4.02 19.04
CA LEU A 233 -33.71 -2.62 18.64
C LEU A 233 -34.96 -2.38 17.77
N ARG A 234 -35.32 -3.30 16.85
CA ARG A 234 -36.55 -3.21 16.06
C ARG A 234 -37.83 -3.40 16.89
N GLN A 235 -37.76 -4.16 17.98
CA GLN A 235 -38.90 -4.37 18.89
C GLN A 235 -39.08 -3.24 19.92
N ARG A 236 -38.05 -2.39 20.11
CA ARG A 236 -38.05 -1.27 21.06
C ARG A 236 -39.29 -0.35 20.97
N PRO A 237 -39.77 0.10 19.79
CA PRO A 237 -40.99 0.94 19.72
C PRO A 237 -42.27 0.18 20.11
N ALA A 238 -42.38 -1.11 19.78
CA ALA A 238 -43.54 -1.93 20.16
C ALA A 238 -43.57 -2.21 21.66
N ILE A 239 -42.40 -2.45 22.27
CA ILE A 239 -42.25 -2.63 23.71
C ILE A 239 -42.57 -1.32 24.45
N LEU A 240 -42.07 -0.18 23.99
CA LEU A 240 -42.40 1.14 24.55
C LEU A 240 -43.91 1.44 24.47
N ALA A 241 -44.56 1.11 23.35
CA ALA A 241 -46.02 1.26 23.21
C ALA A 241 -46.80 0.35 24.19
N ALA A 242 -46.35 -0.89 24.39
CA ALA A 242 -46.96 -1.84 25.32
C ALA A 242 -46.81 -1.37 26.78
N VAL A 243 -45.62 -0.88 27.16
CA VAL A 243 -45.37 -0.34 28.51
C VAL A 243 -46.19 0.92 28.76
N SER A 244 -46.28 1.84 27.78
CA SER A 244 -47.14 3.02 27.89
C SER A 244 -48.63 2.67 28.03
N SER A 245 -49.08 1.57 27.42
CA SER A 245 -50.46 1.10 27.54
C SER A 245 -50.75 0.51 28.94
N ILE A 246 -49.76 -0.13 29.56
CA ILE A 246 -49.87 -0.63 30.94
C ILE A 246 -49.88 0.53 31.94
N SER A 247 -49.06 1.56 31.73
CA SER A 247 -49.07 2.77 32.58
C SER A 247 -50.35 3.60 32.45
N GLY A 248 -51.08 3.48 31.34
CA GLY A 248 -52.40 4.09 31.15
C GLY A 248 -53.55 3.36 31.88
N LEU A 249 -53.32 2.15 32.41
CA LEU A 249 -54.33 1.34 33.09
C LEU A 249 -54.29 1.44 34.63
N THR A 250 -53.33 2.17 35.22
CA THR A 250 -53.26 2.37 36.69
C THR A 250 -53.80 3.73 37.16
N GLY A 251 -54.53 4.45 36.30
CA GLY A 251 -55.24 5.67 36.69
C GLY A 251 -56.72 5.39 36.92
N GLU A 252 -57.08 4.95 38.13
CA GLU A 252 -58.32 5.25 38.88
C GLU A 252 -58.45 4.26 40.05
N GLY A 253 -58.09 4.71 41.25
CA GLY A 253 -58.15 3.90 42.47
C GLY A 253 -57.79 4.74 43.67
N GLY A 254 -58.65 5.71 43.99
CA GLY A 254 -58.55 6.50 45.22
C GLY A 254 -58.60 5.60 46.45
N ILE A 255 -57.71 5.86 47.40
CA ILE A 255 -57.80 5.32 48.76
C ILE A 255 -57.92 6.55 49.68
N ASP A 256 -59.15 6.78 50.13
CA ASP A 256 -59.45 7.64 51.27
C ASP A 256 -58.79 7.05 52.52
N VAL A 257 -58.07 7.89 53.27
CA VAL A 257 -57.59 7.57 54.61
C VAL A 257 -58.25 8.55 55.58
N ASN A 258 -59.10 7.99 56.43
CA ASN A 258 -59.68 8.61 57.63
C ASN A 258 -58.68 8.54 58.79
#